data_AF-A0AAD7N8P6-F1
#
_entry.id   AF-A0AAD7N8P6-F1
#
_cell.length_a   1.000
_cell.length_b   1.000
_cell.length_c   1.000
_cell.angle_alpha   90.00
_cell.angle_beta   90.00
_cell.angle_gamma   90.00
#
_symmetry.space_group_name_H-M   'P 1'
#
loop_
_entity.id
_entity.type
_entity.pdbx_description
1 polymer ?
#
loop_
_entity_poly.entity_id
_entity_poly.type
_entity_poly.pdbx_seq_one_letter_code
_entity_poly.pdbx_strand_id
1 'polypeptide(L)'
;MNSGSPLGLGWLQSTIGGGKRSTSATPYLAPNFIQRANLDVLVHGQVSRLVNSSTVDRNITFGGPQFTAKAFEEIILSAGTIGTPNILMHPGVGDANILSALGISVVLDLPSVGQNASD
;
A
#
# COMPACT_ATOMS: atom_id res chain seq x y z
N MET A 1 -12.72 -14.97 -23.64
CA MET A 1 -12.22 -14.47 -22.34
C MET A 1 -13.24 -13.58 -21.63
N ASN A 2 -13.81 -12.54 -22.25
CA ASN A 2 -14.70 -11.60 -21.54
C ASN A 2 -16.16 -12.07 -21.36
N SER A 3 -16.48 -13.32 -21.72
CA SER A 3 -17.80 -13.93 -21.54
C SER A 3 -18.01 -14.55 -20.15
N GLY A 4 -17.05 -14.39 -19.22
CA GLY A 4 -17.12 -14.95 -17.86
C GLY A 4 -16.73 -16.43 -17.75
N SER A 5 -16.50 -17.12 -18.88
CA SER A 5 -15.95 -18.48 -18.90
C SER A 5 -14.59 -18.47 -19.60
N PRO A 6 -13.47 -18.52 -18.86
CA PRO A 6 -12.13 -18.38 -19.42
C PRO A 6 -11.50 -19.69 -19.91
N LEU A 7 -12.08 -20.85 -19.61
CA LEU A 7 -11.53 -22.15 -20.02
C LEU A 7 -11.56 -22.30 -21.55
N GLY A 8 -10.43 -22.69 -22.14
CA GLY A 8 -10.30 -22.95 -23.57
C GLY A 8 -9.08 -22.26 -24.20
N LEU A 9 -9.14 -22.02 -25.51
CA LEU A 9 -8.10 -21.36 -26.29
C LEU A 9 -8.63 -20.01 -26.81
N GLY A 10 -7.79 -18.98 -26.77
CA GLY A 10 -8.17 -17.66 -27.28
C GLY A 10 -7.02 -16.65 -27.27
N TRP A 11 -7.23 -15.55 -27.99
CA TRP A 11 -6.31 -14.42 -27.99
C TRP A 11 -6.38 -13.66 -26.66
N LEU A 12 -5.22 -13.37 -26.08
CA LEU A 12 -5.13 -12.61 -24.84
C LEU A 12 -5.29 -11.11 -25.11
N GLN A 13 -6.11 -10.46 -24.31
CA GLN A 13 -6.09 -9.01 -24.21
C GLN A 13 -4.97 -8.58 -23.25
N SER A 14 -4.31 -7.49 -23.56
CA SER A 14 -3.21 -6.96 -22.75
C SER A 14 -3.40 -5.46 -22.53
N THR A 15 -2.84 -4.95 -21.43
CA THR A 15 -2.84 -3.52 -21.11
C THR A 15 -1.83 -2.77 -21.98
N ILE A 16 -2.15 -2.63 -23.28
CA ILE A 16 -1.31 -2.01 -24.30
C ILE A 16 -2.18 -1.01 -25.10
N GLY A 17 -1.70 0.22 -25.26
CA GLY A 17 -2.33 1.25 -26.08
C GLY A 17 -1.29 1.95 -26.95
N GLY A 18 -1.57 2.11 -28.25
CA GLY A 18 -0.65 2.78 -29.18
C GLY A 18 0.75 2.14 -29.25
N GLY A 19 0.83 0.81 -29.11
CA GLY A 19 2.11 0.07 -29.08
C GLY A 19 2.95 0.27 -27.81
N LYS A 20 2.41 0.92 -26.77
CA LYS A 20 3.09 1.17 -25.49
C LYS A 20 2.33 0.52 -24.34
N ARG A 21 3.08 0.17 -23.29
CA ARG A 21 2.51 -0.34 -22.03
C ARG A 21 1.56 0.69 -21.42
N SER A 22 0.38 0.25 -21.01
CA SER A 22 -0.51 1.02 -20.16
C SER A 22 -0.33 0.55 -18.70
N THR A 23 0.19 1.41 -17.85
CA THR A 23 0.35 1.17 -16.40
C THR A 23 -0.83 1.79 -15.64
N SER A 24 -0.82 1.76 -14.30
CA SER A 24 -1.73 2.60 -13.51
C SER A 24 -1.37 4.09 -13.61
N ALA A 25 -0.07 4.44 -13.73
CA ALA A 25 0.35 5.83 -13.80
C ALA A 25 -0.10 6.52 -15.10
N THR A 26 -0.10 5.83 -16.24
CA THR A 26 -0.44 6.45 -17.54
C THR A 26 -1.88 6.97 -17.64
N PRO A 27 -2.94 6.24 -17.23
CA PRO A 27 -4.30 6.76 -17.26
C PRO A 27 -4.73 7.52 -16.00
N TYR A 28 -4.06 7.34 -14.84
CA TYR A 28 -4.51 7.97 -13.58
C TYR A 28 -3.60 9.10 -13.08
N LEU A 29 -2.31 9.10 -13.43
CA LEU A 29 -1.30 10.05 -12.95
C LEU A 29 -0.52 10.73 -14.10
N ALA A 30 -1.05 10.71 -15.33
CA ALA A 30 -0.47 11.44 -16.45
C ALA A 30 -0.31 12.94 -16.14
N PRO A 31 0.52 13.67 -16.92
CA PRO A 31 0.83 15.08 -16.65
C PRO A 31 -0.40 15.99 -16.46
N ASN A 32 -1.49 15.74 -17.18
CA ASN A 32 -2.76 16.48 -17.04
C ASN A 32 -3.50 16.22 -15.72
N PHE A 33 -3.18 15.13 -15.02
CA PHE A 33 -3.80 14.72 -13.76
C PHE A 33 -2.96 15.12 -12.54
N ILE A 34 -1.63 15.03 -12.65
CA ILE A 34 -0.72 15.40 -11.55
C ILE A 34 -0.64 16.92 -11.33
N GLN A 35 -1.08 17.73 -12.30
CA GLN A 35 -1.14 19.19 -12.18
C GLN A 35 -2.36 19.69 -11.38
N ARG A 36 -3.23 18.81 -10.91
CA ARG A 36 -4.38 19.18 -10.08
C ARG A 36 -3.89 19.72 -8.73
N ALA A 37 -4.36 20.89 -8.33
CA ALA A 37 -3.93 21.56 -7.09
C ALA A 37 -4.24 20.78 -5.79
N ASN A 38 -5.09 19.76 -5.85
CA ASN A 38 -5.48 18.91 -4.72
C ASN A 38 -4.85 17.51 -4.75
N LEU A 39 -3.83 17.29 -5.59
CA LEU A 39 -3.11 16.02 -5.69
C LEU A 39 -1.60 16.26 -5.62
N ASP A 40 -1.00 15.79 -4.54
CA ASP A 40 0.45 15.74 -4.39
C ASP A 40 0.96 14.31 -4.58
N VAL A 41 2.02 14.14 -5.37
CA VAL A 41 2.71 12.85 -5.55
C VAL A 41 4.15 12.99 -5.12
N LEU A 42 4.45 12.46 -3.93
CA LEU A 42 5.81 12.42 -3.42
C LEU A 42 6.52 11.13 -3.86
N VAL A 43 7.49 11.26 -4.76
CA VAL A 43 8.40 10.17 -5.13
C VAL A 43 9.57 10.08 -4.16
N HIS A 44 10.19 8.90 -4.07
CA HIS A 44 11.31 8.61 -3.15
C HIS A 44 10.97 8.79 -1.66
N GLY A 45 9.69 8.89 -1.29
CA GLY A 45 9.21 8.97 0.09
C GLY A 45 8.72 7.61 0.61
N GLN A 46 9.63 6.68 0.91
CA GLN A 46 9.23 5.36 1.42
C GLN A 46 8.61 5.49 2.82
N VAL A 47 7.34 5.11 2.96
CA VAL A 47 6.65 5.03 4.25
C VAL A 47 7.24 3.88 5.08
N SER A 48 7.65 4.18 6.31
CA SER A 48 8.34 3.23 7.20
C SER A 48 7.44 2.68 8.31
N ARG A 49 6.57 3.51 8.89
CA ARG A 49 5.58 3.09 9.90
C ARG A 49 4.40 4.05 9.97
N LEU A 50 3.30 3.55 10.51
CA LEU A 50 2.24 4.39 11.09
C LEU A 50 2.71 4.89 12.48
N VAL A 51 2.41 6.13 12.82
CA VAL A 51 2.73 6.68 14.15
C VAL A 51 1.45 6.71 14.97
N ASN A 52 1.32 5.73 15.87
CA ASN A 52 0.22 5.67 16.83
C ASN A 52 0.65 6.33 18.15
N SER A 53 0.08 7.48 18.51
CA SER A 53 0.01 7.89 19.93
C SER A 53 -1.32 7.48 20.57
N SER A 54 -2.33 7.16 19.76
CA SER A 54 -3.66 6.63 20.13
C SER A 54 -4.34 6.00 18.91
N THR A 55 -5.44 5.29 19.09
CA THR A 55 -6.25 4.63 18.02
C THR A 55 -6.80 5.57 16.94
N VAL A 56 -6.60 6.89 17.06
CA VAL A 56 -7.13 7.93 16.16
C VAL A 56 -6.01 8.66 15.40
N ASP A 57 -4.75 8.38 15.70
CA ASP A 57 -3.65 9.13 15.09
C ASP A 57 -3.33 8.64 13.68
N ARG A 58 -3.71 9.47 12.71
CA ARG A 58 -3.48 9.24 11.28
C ARG A 58 -2.14 9.83 10.83
N ASN A 59 -1.08 9.45 11.52
CA ASN A 59 0.27 9.91 11.23
C ASN A 59 1.06 8.80 10.54
N ILE A 60 1.89 9.18 9.57
CA ILE A 60 2.87 8.31 8.91
C ILE A 60 4.26 8.91 9.02
N THR A 61 5.29 8.07 9.10
CA THR A 61 6.67 8.51 8.84
C THR A 61 7.17 7.97 7.52
N PHE A 62 7.95 8.77 6.81
CA PHE A 62 8.51 8.40 5.52
C PHE A 62 9.90 8.99 5.31
N GLY A 63 10.65 8.41 4.36
CA GLY A 63 12.03 8.83 4.08
C GLY A 63 13.01 8.50 5.21
N GLY A 64 12.73 7.45 5.99
CA GLY A 64 13.42 7.14 7.25
C GLY A 64 12.72 7.78 8.47
N PRO A 65 13.42 8.03 9.58
CA PRO A 65 12.86 8.69 10.78
C PRO A 65 12.63 10.20 10.61
N GLN A 66 12.75 10.73 9.40
CA GLN A 66 13.08 12.15 9.18
C GLN A 66 11.86 13.03 8.87
N PHE A 67 10.73 12.46 8.45
CA PHE A 67 9.51 13.22 8.14
C PHE A 67 8.26 12.56 8.68
N THR A 68 7.28 13.37 9.06
CA THR A 68 5.94 12.93 9.48
C THR A 68 4.87 13.69 8.71
N ALA A 69 3.87 12.97 8.22
CA ALA A 69 2.66 13.55 7.65
C ALA A 69 1.43 13.07 8.41
N LYS A 70 0.44 13.95 8.54
CA LYS A 70 -0.85 13.67 9.18
C LYS A 70 -1.97 13.73 8.15
N ALA A 71 -2.77 12.67 8.06
CA ALA A 71 -3.97 12.67 7.24
C ALA A 71 -5.18 13.23 8.02
N PHE A 72 -5.97 14.07 7.36
CA PHE A 72 -7.17 14.64 7.96
C PHE A 72 -8.29 13.61 8.09
N GLU A 73 -8.51 12.75 7.08
CA GLU A 73 -9.59 11.76 7.09
C GLU A 73 -9.08 10.34 7.35
N GLU A 74 -8.26 9.80 6.44
CA GLU A 74 -7.86 8.40 6.42
C GLU A 74 -6.45 8.20 5.85
N ILE A 75 -5.83 7.06 6.21
CA ILE A 75 -4.61 6.56 5.55
C ILE A 75 -5.00 5.31 4.77
N ILE A 76 -4.78 5.35 3.45
CA ILE A 76 -5.04 4.20 2.57
C ILE A 76 -3.71 3.51 2.24
N LEU A 77 -3.53 2.28 2.74
CA LEU A 77 -2.35 1.49 2.44
C LEU A 77 -2.48 0.81 1.09
N SER A 78 -1.60 1.16 0.15
CA SER A 78 -1.55 0.58 -1.19
C SER A 78 -0.12 0.13 -1.55
N ALA A 79 0.62 -0.36 -0.55
CA ALA A 79 2.02 -0.78 -0.68
C ALA A 79 2.20 -2.23 -1.22
N GLY A 80 1.14 -2.83 -1.75
CA GLY A 80 1.13 -4.19 -2.27
C GLY A 80 1.07 -5.28 -1.18
N THR A 81 0.99 -6.53 -1.62
CA THR A 81 0.83 -7.72 -0.75
C THR A 81 1.99 -7.92 0.23
N ILE A 82 3.19 -7.47 -0.12
CA ILE A 82 4.38 -7.55 0.74
C ILE A 82 4.57 -6.29 1.59
N GLY A 83 4.40 -5.11 1.00
CA GLY A 83 4.69 -3.84 1.69
C GLY A 83 3.64 -3.47 2.72
N THR A 84 2.35 -3.69 2.45
CA THR A 84 1.25 -3.36 3.37
C THR A 84 1.37 -4.07 4.72
N PRO A 85 1.53 -5.41 4.80
CA PRO A 85 1.68 -6.07 6.10
C PRO A 85 2.96 -5.64 6.83
N ASN A 86 4.05 -5.33 6.12
CA ASN A 86 5.26 -4.80 6.75
C ASN A 86 5.00 -3.44 7.45
N ILE A 87 4.31 -2.51 6.76
CA ILE A 87 3.95 -1.20 7.32
C ILE A 87 3.02 -1.33 8.55
N LEU A 88 2.14 -2.33 8.57
CA LEU A 88 1.23 -2.61 9.70
C LEU A 88 1.96 -3.22 10.90
N MET A 89 2.92 -4.12 10.67
CA MET A 89 3.63 -4.81 11.75
C MET A 89 4.62 -3.89 12.49
N HIS A 90 5.30 -2.95 11.81
CA HIS A 90 6.24 -2.01 12.47
C HIS A 90 5.65 -1.16 13.61
N PRO A 91 4.41 -0.67 13.55
CA PRO A 91 3.74 -0.01 14.67
C PRO A 91 3.04 -0.99 15.63
N GLY A 92 3.17 -2.31 15.44
CA GLY A 92 2.62 -3.30 16.35
C GLY A 92 1.22 -3.82 16.00
N VAL A 93 0.81 -3.76 14.73
CA VAL A 93 -0.42 -4.41 14.23
C VAL A 93 -0.08 -5.72 13.53
N GLY A 94 -0.35 -6.84 14.17
CA GLY A 94 0.03 -8.16 13.67
C GLY A 94 -0.03 -9.23 14.75
N ASP A 95 0.52 -10.42 14.47
CA ASP A 95 0.58 -11.52 15.44
C ASP A 95 1.39 -11.12 16.69
N ALA A 96 0.75 -11.18 17.85
CA ALA A 96 1.37 -10.77 19.10
C ALA A 96 2.66 -11.54 19.46
N ASN A 97 2.74 -12.84 19.13
CA ASN A 97 3.92 -13.65 19.43
C ASN A 97 5.09 -13.27 18.53
N ILE A 98 4.84 -13.11 17.23
CA ILE A 98 5.86 -12.69 16.26
C ILE A 98 6.38 -11.30 16.63
N LEU A 99 5.49 -10.35 16.87
CA LEU A 99 5.84 -8.97 17.21
C LEU A 99 6.64 -8.89 18.52
N SER A 100 6.20 -9.59 19.56
CA SER A 100 6.89 -9.61 20.86
C SER A 100 8.26 -10.26 20.77
N ALA A 101 8.42 -11.32 19.98
CA ALA A 101 9.71 -11.96 19.73
C ALA A 101 10.72 -11.03 19.02
N LEU A 102 10.21 -10.05 18.25
CA LEU A 102 11.01 -9.01 17.59
C LEU A 102 11.19 -7.74 18.44
N GLY A 103 10.70 -7.73 19.68
CA GLY A 103 10.78 -6.57 20.58
C GLY A 103 9.84 -5.42 20.20
N ILE A 104 8.81 -5.68 19.39
CA ILE A 104 7.81 -4.69 18.98
C ILE A 104 6.62 -4.75 19.96
N SER A 105 6.27 -3.61 20.54
CA SER A 105 5.07 -3.50 21.38
C SER A 105 3.81 -3.73 20.54
N VAL A 106 2.97 -4.66 20.97
CA VAL A 106 1.71 -4.98 20.30
C VAL A 106 0.69 -3.88 20.59
N VAL A 107 0.26 -3.18 19.55
CA VAL A 107 -0.85 -2.22 19.60
C VAL A 107 -2.17 -2.92 19.35
N LEU A 108 -2.18 -3.88 18.41
CA LEU A 108 -3.36 -4.62 18.04
C LEU A 108 -2.97 -6.01 17.54
N ASP A 109 -3.45 -7.04 18.23
CA ASP A 109 -3.21 -8.43 17.87
C ASP A 109 -4.14 -8.85 16.71
N LEU A 110 -3.59 -8.85 15.49
CA LEU A 110 -4.25 -9.40 14.29
C LEU A 110 -3.33 -10.44 13.66
N PRO A 111 -3.43 -11.72 14.06
CA PRO A 111 -2.52 -12.77 13.60
C PRO A 111 -2.59 -13.03 12.08
N SER A 112 -3.68 -12.63 11.41
CA SER A 112 -3.81 -12.76 9.96
C SER A 112 -2.93 -11.79 9.16
N VAL A 113 -2.39 -10.74 9.76
CA VAL A 113 -1.53 -9.77 9.06
C VAL A 113 -0.27 -10.47 8.56
N GLY A 114 -0.04 -10.41 7.25
CA GLY A 114 1.11 -11.05 6.60
C GLY A 114 0.96 -12.56 6.37
N GLN A 115 -0.16 -13.16 6.76
CA GLN A 115 -0.47 -14.57 6.54
C GLN A 115 -1.33 -14.76 5.27
N ASN A 116 -1.55 -16.02 4.88
CA ASN A 116 -2.38 -16.41 3.74
C ASN A 116 -1.93 -15.79 2.40
N ALA A 117 -0.61 -15.63 2.23
CA ALA A 117 -0.04 -15.27 0.94
C ALA A 117 -0.26 -16.41 -0.06
N SER A 118 -0.66 -16.07 -1.27
CA SER A 118 -0.82 -17.00 -2.40
C SER A 118 -0.32 -16.30 -3.65
N ASP A 119 0.40 -17.02 -4.50
CA ASP A 119 0.99 -16.57 -5.75
C ASP A 119 0.74 -17.62 -6.84
#